data_AF-A0AAF0WSI7-F1
#
_entry.id   AF-A0AAF0WSI7-F1
#
_cell.length_a   1.000
_cell.length_b   1.000
_cell.length_c   1.000
_cell.angle_alpha   90.00
_cell.angle_beta   90.00
_cell.angle_gamma   90.00
#
_symmetry.space_group_name_H-M   'P 1'
#
loop_
_entity.id
_entity.type
_entity.pdbx_description
1 polymer ?
#
loop_
_entity_poly.entity_id
_entity_poly.type
_entity_poly.pdbx_seq_one_letter_code
_entity_poly.pdbx_strand_id
1 'polypeptide(L)'
;MTTEVTQKKLYHACLEGDVEMLKELMREDGLTLARLSISSCFNETPLHLASMLGHFEFAKSLLSYKPDFASRLDSQDRSPLHVAAANGYVNIVKLLLQYDQVMCRVHDEDGRTPLHLAVRNGQYESVIELMKVNHESFDEEEETVFHLCVRYNRSYLLTRLLAMNDQDLSNIRDANGNTILHTAVALRRKQMIKHLVKRRYKVHVNAVNKNGLTALDMVEQMPKDSNTMEIKELLISANPSKVNELESDDNIGQGAAANGESIIKMVKLWWNNMKNFTILQEKSATRDESQAQRSSVDPNNEHVLLAATVIAAMSYQAAINPPGGVAGLDATEVSGPDPHRQAFYLQPGNSILAYFSSSLSNMFWTSNTISFMAALSVIFLYVSGATLKRKLFIWLIRGAMWITLTAMSVAYFCAVLATTPSFYSTDNTFNAIFYGLYCTWMGLIVLSIFAVTYRAIRYVVRRIRKKSDAGKKIYTSQDQSTHIVSFNF
;
A
#
# COMPACT_ATOMS: atom_id res chain seq x y z
N MET A 1 -36.75 -8.41 11.27
CA MET A 1 -35.42 -8.95 10.88
C MET A 1 -34.38 -8.37 11.85
N THR A 2 -33.34 -9.10 12.27
CA THR A 2 -32.31 -8.51 13.16
C THR A 2 -31.49 -7.49 12.38
N THR A 3 -31.16 -6.33 12.98
CA THR A 3 -30.40 -5.23 12.36
C THR A 3 -29.08 -5.65 11.71
N GLU A 4 -28.42 -6.69 12.23
CA GLU A 4 -27.19 -7.25 11.67
C GLU A 4 -27.41 -7.97 10.31
N VAL A 5 -28.60 -8.55 10.10
CA VAL A 5 -28.96 -9.24 8.84
C VAL A 5 -29.30 -8.22 7.76
N THR A 6 -30.06 -7.17 8.10
CA THR A 6 -30.36 -6.09 7.15
C THR A 6 -29.11 -5.31 6.76
N GLN A 7 -28.19 -5.05 7.70
CA GLN A 7 -26.87 -4.48 7.41
C GLN A 7 -26.06 -5.31 6.41
N LYS A 8 -26.00 -6.62 6.63
CA LYS A 8 -25.24 -7.52 5.75
C LYS A 8 -25.87 -7.61 4.36
N LYS A 9 -27.20 -7.65 4.27
CA LYS A 9 -27.93 -7.60 2.99
C LYS A 9 -27.69 -6.29 2.26
N LEU A 10 -27.80 -5.15 2.96
CA LEU A 10 -27.53 -3.84 2.40
C LEU A 10 -26.08 -3.73 1.91
N TYR A 11 -25.11 -4.22 2.68
CA TYR A 11 -23.71 -4.26 2.27
C TYR A 11 -23.51 -5.09 1.01
N HIS A 12 -24.13 -6.27 0.91
CA HIS A 12 -24.07 -7.10 -0.30
C HIS A 12 -24.69 -6.39 -1.50
N ALA A 13 -25.85 -5.76 -1.33
CA ALA A 13 -26.49 -4.97 -2.37
C ALA A 13 -25.60 -3.80 -2.82
N CYS A 14 -24.88 -3.15 -1.90
CA CYS A 14 -23.90 -2.11 -2.23
C CYS A 14 -22.71 -2.65 -3.02
N LEU A 15 -22.22 -3.85 -2.70
CA LEU A 15 -21.12 -4.47 -3.43
C LEU A 15 -21.52 -4.84 -4.87
N GLU A 16 -22.72 -5.39 -5.05
CA GLU A 16 -23.23 -5.82 -6.35
C GLU A 16 -23.89 -4.70 -7.16
N GLY A 17 -24.26 -3.59 -6.51
CA GLY A 17 -25.03 -2.52 -7.14
C GLY A 17 -26.52 -2.88 -7.33
N ASP A 18 -27.05 -3.81 -6.54
CA ASP A 18 -28.41 -4.33 -6.68
C ASP A 18 -29.47 -3.32 -6.20
N VAL A 19 -30.07 -2.62 -7.16
CA VAL A 19 -31.09 -1.60 -6.94
C VAL A 19 -32.42 -2.21 -6.46
N GLU A 20 -32.77 -3.42 -6.89
CA GLU A 20 -34.03 -4.04 -6.53
C GLU A 20 -34.00 -4.53 -5.09
N MET A 21 -32.89 -5.15 -4.68
CA MET A 21 -32.63 -5.48 -3.27
C MET A 21 -32.63 -4.21 -2.40
N LEU A 22 -32.06 -3.10 -2.87
CA LEU A 22 -32.14 -1.82 -2.15
C LEU A 22 -33.59 -1.37 -1.98
N LYS A 23 -34.41 -1.38 -3.03
CA LYS A 23 -35.84 -1.00 -2.96
C LYS A 23 -36.65 -1.93 -2.05
N GLU A 24 -36.38 -3.23 -2.08
CA GLU A 24 -37.00 -4.22 -1.19
C GLU A 24 -36.67 -3.90 0.28
N LEU A 25 -35.38 -3.72 0.58
CA LEU A 25 -34.92 -3.32 1.92
C LEU A 25 -35.52 -1.98 2.37
N MET A 26 -35.73 -1.03 1.44
CA MET A 26 -36.36 0.26 1.74
C MET A 26 -37.85 0.13 2.06
N ARG A 27 -38.55 -0.80 1.40
CA ARG A 27 -39.97 -1.05 1.65
C ARG A 27 -40.18 -1.74 3.00
N GLU A 28 -39.27 -2.63 3.39
CA GLU A 28 -39.36 -3.37 4.64
C GLU A 28 -39.05 -2.52 5.88
N ASP A 29 -38.05 -1.63 5.83
CA ASP A 29 -37.62 -0.88 7.01
C ASP A 29 -36.90 0.45 6.65
N GLY A 30 -37.66 1.44 6.17
CA GLY A 30 -37.13 2.75 5.73
C GLY A 30 -36.47 3.60 6.82
N LEU A 31 -36.75 3.32 8.10
CA LEU A 31 -36.11 3.99 9.25
C LEU A 31 -34.70 3.46 9.53
N THR A 32 -34.37 2.24 9.08
CA THR A 32 -33.03 1.65 9.34
C THR A 32 -31.91 2.41 8.64
N LEU A 33 -32.07 2.88 7.40
CA LEU A 33 -31.00 3.64 6.72
C LEU A 33 -30.53 4.87 7.51
N ALA A 34 -31.42 5.50 8.29
CA ALA A 34 -31.06 6.65 9.14
C ALA A 34 -29.97 6.30 10.18
N ARG A 35 -29.87 5.02 10.57
CA ARG A 35 -28.95 4.50 11.58
C ARG A 35 -27.74 3.79 10.99
N LEU A 36 -27.74 3.49 9.69
CA LEU A 36 -26.72 2.65 9.06
C LEU A 36 -25.60 3.50 8.45
N SER A 37 -24.63 3.85 9.28
CA SER A 37 -23.24 3.77 8.83
C SER A 37 -22.96 2.29 8.60
N ILE A 38 -22.47 1.91 7.42
CA ILE A 38 -21.96 0.55 7.26
C ILE A 38 -20.72 0.54 8.13
N SER A 39 -20.80 -0.14 9.27
CA SER A 39 -19.66 -0.36 10.15
C SER A 39 -18.70 -1.38 9.51
N SER A 40 -18.21 -1.07 8.30
CA SER A 40 -16.84 -1.41 7.94
C SER A 40 -15.93 -0.61 8.87
N CYS A 41 -14.69 -1.02 9.01
CA CYS A 41 -13.68 -0.40 9.87
C CYS A 41 -13.39 1.10 9.59
N PHE A 42 -14.14 1.77 8.70
CA PHE A 42 -13.89 3.11 8.16
C PHE A 42 -15.09 4.08 8.19
N ASN A 43 -16.19 3.76 8.90
CA ASN A 43 -17.38 4.62 9.00
C ASN A 43 -17.95 5.03 7.61
N GLU A 44 -17.82 4.14 6.62
CA GLU A 44 -18.23 4.40 5.25
C GLU A 44 -19.74 4.30 5.11
N THR A 45 -20.37 5.31 4.49
CA THR A 45 -21.79 5.22 4.14
C THR A 45 -21.98 4.30 2.92
N PRO A 46 -23.18 3.71 2.72
CA PRO A 46 -23.51 2.98 1.49
C PRO A 46 -23.20 3.75 0.20
N LEU A 47 -23.29 5.09 0.25
CA LEU A 47 -22.99 5.96 -0.88
C LEU A 47 -21.49 6.07 -1.18
N HIS A 48 -20.61 5.96 -0.17
CA HIS A 48 -19.16 5.87 -0.40
C HIS A 48 -18.81 4.59 -1.17
N LEU A 49 -19.39 3.45 -0.79
CA LEU A 49 -19.17 2.18 -1.49
C LEU A 49 -19.71 2.22 -2.92
N ALA A 50 -20.91 2.75 -3.13
CA ALA A 50 -21.46 2.91 -4.49
C ALA A 50 -20.59 3.85 -5.35
N SER A 51 -20.05 4.92 -4.75
CA SER A 51 -19.12 5.85 -5.41
C SER A 51 -17.73 5.26 -5.64
N MET A 52 -17.31 4.29 -4.82
CA MET A 52 -16.05 3.57 -4.97
C MET A 52 -16.12 2.51 -6.07
N LEU A 53 -17.27 1.87 -6.23
CA LEU A 53 -17.49 0.78 -7.18
C LEU A 53 -18.11 1.23 -8.51
N GLY A 54 -18.59 2.48 -8.59
CA GLY A 54 -19.18 3.03 -9.82
C GLY A 54 -20.65 2.67 -10.06
N HIS A 55 -21.38 2.26 -9.01
CA HIS A 55 -22.77 1.83 -9.11
C HIS A 55 -23.74 3.01 -9.21
N PHE A 56 -23.83 3.61 -10.40
CA PHE A 56 -24.61 4.83 -10.65
C PHE A 56 -26.11 4.71 -10.29
N GLU A 57 -26.81 3.70 -10.80
CA GLU A 57 -28.26 3.54 -10.53
C GLU A 57 -28.54 3.25 -9.06
N PHE A 58 -27.62 2.57 -8.39
CA PHE A 58 -27.66 2.34 -6.95
C PHE A 58 -27.47 3.64 -6.17
N ALA A 59 -26.45 4.44 -6.52
CA ALA A 59 -26.20 5.74 -5.90
C ALA A 59 -27.39 6.71 -6.09
N LYS A 60 -27.98 6.72 -7.29
CA LYS A 60 -29.17 7.53 -7.62
C LYS A 60 -30.38 7.13 -6.78
N SER A 61 -30.65 5.83 -6.68
CA SER A 61 -31.74 5.30 -5.86
C SER A 61 -31.50 5.59 -4.38
N LEU A 62 -30.26 5.45 -3.90
CA LEU A 62 -29.92 5.72 -2.51
C LEU A 62 -30.14 7.20 -2.14
N LEU A 63 -29.73 8.12 -3.01
CA LEU A 63 -29.92 9.56 -2.81
C LEU A 63 -31.39 10.00 -2.88
N SER A 64 -32.23 9.33 -3.67
CA SER A 64 -33.67 9.64 -3.69
C SER A 64 -34.37 9.27 -2.38
N TYR A 65 -33.86 8.26 -1.66
CA TYR A 65 -34.35 7.92 -0.32
C TYR A 65 -33.69 8.75 0.80
N LYS A 66 -32.40 9.06 0.67
CA LYS A 66 -31.56 9.69 1.70
C LYS A 66 -30.58 10.71 1.07
N PRO A 67 -31.02 11.94 0.77
CA PRO A 67 -30.15 12.96 0.19
C PRO A 67 -28.98 13.33 1.12
N ASP A 68 -29.19 13.26 2.45
CA ASP A 68 -28.18 13.57 3.47
C ASP A 68 -26.88 12.76 3.32
N PHE A 69 -26.89 11.61 2.63
CA PHE A 69 -25.68 10.84 2.40
C PHE A 69 -24.68 11.53 1.48
N ALA A 70 -25.11 12.48 0.64
CA ALA A 70 -24.23 13.25 -0.23
C ALA A 70 -23.17 14.06 0.54
N SER A 71 -23.51 14.52 1.74
CA SER A 71 -22.66 15.39 2.58
C SER A 71 -21.95 14.66 3.73
N ARG A 72 -22.14 13.34 3.87
CA ARG A 72 -21.48 12.56 4.92
C ARG A 72 -20.02 12.33 4.60
N LEU A 73 -19.17 12.40 5.62
CA LEU A 73 -17.76 12.11 5.51
C LEU A 73 -17.44 10.71 6.07
N ASP A 74 -16.50 10.01 5.44
CA ASP A 74 -15.92 8.77 5.94
C ASP A 74 -14.86 9.06 7.04
N SER A 75 -14.17 8.02 7.52
CA SER A 75 -13.05 8.18 8.47
C SER A 75 -11.84 8.99 7.95
N GLN A 76 -11.81 9.22 6.63
CA GLN A 76 -10.93 10.05 5.81
C GLN A 76 -11.15 11.55 5.87
N ASP A 77 -12.25 11.96 6.47
CA ASP A 77 -12.95 13.20 6.14
C ASP A 77 -13.28 13.34 4.63
N ARG A 78 -13.34 12.23 3.89
CA ARG A 78 -13.68 12.21 2.46
C ARG A 78 -15.19 12.13 2.31
N SER A 79 -15.75 12.94 1.43
CA SER A 79 -17.14 12.81 0.98
C SER A 79 -17.27 11.78 -0.17
N PRO A 80 -18.48 11.30 -0.50
CA PRO A 80 -18.69 10.44 -1.66
C PRO A 80 -18.21 11.09 -2.96
N LEU A 81 -18.23 12.43 -3.04
CA LEU A 81 -17.73 13.18 -4.19
C LEU A 81 -16.21 13.02 -4.35
N HIS A 82 -15.45 13.01 -3.25
CA HIS A 82 -14.01 12.71 -3.28
C HIS A 82 -13.75 11.34 -3.91
N VAL A 83 -14.48 10.33 -3.46
CA VAL A 83 -14.33 8.95 -3.91
C VAL A 83 -14.73 8.78 -5.39
N ALA A 84 -15.88 9.34 -5.79
CA ALA A 84 -16.34 9.28 -7.18
C ALA A 84 -15.38 10.02 -8.13
N ALA A 85 -14.88 11.19 -7.71
CA ALA A 85 -13.95 12.01 -8.47
C ALA A 85 -12.59 11.33 -8.64
N ALA A 86 -12.06 10.70 -7.58
CA ALA A 86 -10.81 9.95 -7.62
C ALA A 86 -10.87 8.76 -8.58
N ASN A 87 -12.01 8.06 -8.62
CA ASN A 87 -12.21 6.88 -9.48
C ASN A 87 -12.69 7.21 -10.91
N GLY A 88 -13.04 8.47 -11.17
CA GLY A 88 -13.44 8.92 -12.51
C GLY A 88 -14.89 8.62 -12.88
N TYR A 89 -15.76 8.31 -11.90
CA TYR A 89 -17.17 7.99 -12.17
C TYR A 89 -18.00 9.27 -12.41
N VAL A 90 -17.85 9.85 -13.61
CA VAL A 90 -18.43 11.13 -14.03
C VAL A 90 -19.94 11.22 -13.77
N ASN A 91 -20.68 10.15 -14.03
CA ASN A 91 -22.14 10.13 -13.84
C ASN A 91 -22.51 10.29 -12.36
N ILE A 92 -21.72 9.69 -11.46
CA ILE A 92 -21.89 9.83 -10.01
C ILE A 92 -21.42 11.21 -9.55
N VAL A 93 -20.31 11.74 -10.11
CA VAL A 93 -19.86 13.12 -9.84
C VAL A 93 -20.96 14.13 -10.16
N LYS A 94 -21.56 14.04 -11.37
CA LYS A 94 -22.68 14.90 -11.78
C LYS A 94 -23.88 14.78 -10.84
N LEU A 95 -24.25 13.55 -10.49
CA LEU A 95 -25.34 13.28 -9.58
C LEU A 95 -25.10 13.90 -8.20
N LEU A 96 -23.92 13.69 -7.61
CA LEU A 96 -23.58 14.23 -6.30
C LEU A 96 -23.55 15.76 -6.29
N LEU A 97 -23.02 16.39 -7.34
CA LEU A 97 -23.01 17.85 -7.50
C LEU A 97 -24.42 18.45 -7.61
N GLN A 98 -25.41 17.70 -8.10
CA GLN A 98 -26.81 18.14 -8.12
C GLN A 98 -27.44 18.15 -6.73
N TYR A 99 -27.01 17.26 -5.83
CA TYR A 99 -27.54 17.17 -4.47
C TYR A 99 -26.83 18.12 -3.50
N ASP A 100 -25.50 18.19 -3.59
CA ASP A 100 -24.72 19.08 -2.74
C ASP A 100 -23.46 19.58 -3.46
N GLN A 101 -23.56 20.82 -3.97
CA GLN A 101 -22.46 21.50 -4.63
C GLN A 101 -21.37 21.94 -3.65
N VAL A 102 -21.67 22.14 -2.35
CA VAL A 102 -20.71 22.61 -1.35
C VAL A 102 -19.59 21.60 -1.15
N MET A 103 -19.89 20.31 -1.32
CA MET A 103 -18.94 19.21 -1.19
C MET A 103 -17.74 19.29 -2.15
N CYS A 104 -17.80 20.12 -3.20
CA CYS A 104 -16.65 20.35 -4.09
C CYS A 104 -15.51 21.17 -3.45
N ARG A 105 -15.76 21.82 -2.30
CA ARG A 105 -14.81 22.66 -1.55
C ARG A 105 -14.37 22.04 -0.22
N VAL A 106 -14.93 20.90 0.15
CA VAL A 106 -14.57 20.20 1.38
C VAL A 106 -13.18 19.58 1.22
N HIS A 107 -12.39 19.62 2.27
CA HIS A 107 -11.05 19.01 2.33
C HIS A 107 -11.11 17.69 3.07
N ASP A 108 -10.36 16.70 2.60
CA ASP A 108 -10.10 15.45 3.32
C ASP A 108 -9.03 15.62 4.43
N GLU A 109 -8.69 14.54 5.14
CA GLU A 109 -7.67 14.53 6.21
C GLU A 109 -6.29 15.05 5.73
N ASP A 110 -5.97 14.88 4.45
CA ASP A 110 -4.73 15.34 3.83
C ASP A 110 -4.85 16.78 3.26
N GLY A 111 -5.97 17.47 3.51
CA GLY A 111 -6.21 18.83 3.04
C GLY A 111 -6.59 18.92 1.56
N ARG A 112 -7.12 17.85 0.95
CA ARG A 112 -7.40 17.79 -0.50
C ARG A 112 -8.88 17.89 -0.80
N THR A 113 -9.22 18.65 -1.83
CA THR A 113 -10.60 18.67 -2.37
C THR A 113 -10.85 17.53 -3.38
N PRO A 114 -12.11 17.27 -3.79
CA PRO A 114 -12.39 16.25 -4.81
C PRO A 114 -11.67 16.49 -6.14
N LEU A 115 -11.43 17.76 -6.50
CA LEU A 115 -10.71 18.16 -7.71
C LEU A 115 -9.23 17.75 -7.63
N HIS A 116 -8.61 17.88 -6.46
CA HIS A 116 -7.24 17.40 -6.22
C HIS A 116 -7.11 15.91 -6.50
N LEU A 117 -8.05 15.10 -5.98
CA LEU A 117 -8.01 13.65 -6.17
C LEU A 117 -8.30 13.25 -7.63
N ALA A 118 -9.22 13.93 -8.31
CA ALA A 118 -9.49 13.71 -9.73
C ALA A 118 -8.25 14.02 -10.59
N VAL A 119 -7.59 15.15 -10.34
CA VAL A 119 -6.35 15.52 -11.04
C VAL A 119 -5.25 14.53 -10.69
N ARG A 120 -5.06 14.21 -9.42
CA ARG A 120 -4.05 13.25 -8.95
C ARG A 120 -4.19 11.91 -9.66
N ASN A 121 -5.40 11.42 -9.88
CA ASN A 121 -5.65 10.16 -10.56
C ASN A 121 -5.78 10.28 -12.09
N GLY A 122 -5.72 11.50 -12.65
CA GLY A 122 -5.76 11.74 -14.09
C GLY A 122 -7.16 11.63 -14.72
N GLN A 123 -8.21 11.79 -13.93
CA GLN A 123 -9.61 11.58 -14.34
C GLN A 123 -10.17 12.78 -15.10
N TYR A 124 -9.84 12.89 -16.39
CA TYR A 124 -10.13 14.04 -17.25
C TYR A 124 -11.60 14.53 -17.20
N GLU A 125 -12.55 13.63 -17.41
CA GLU A 125 -13.96 14.00 -17.48
C GLU A 125 -14.50 14.46 -16.11
N SER A 126 -14.03 13.85 -15.02
CA SER A 126 -14.41 14.26 -13.66
C SER A 126 -13.81 15.62 -13.31
N VAL A 127 -12.58 15.89 -13.73
CA VAL A 127 -11.93 17.21 -13.59
C VAL A 127 -12.75 18.28 -14.28
N ILE A 128 -13.21 18.05 -15.52
CA ILE A 128 -14.04 19.03 -16.25
C ILE A 128 -15.34 19.35 -15.51
N GLU A 129 -16.06 18.34 -15.04
CA GLU A 129 -17.34 18.58 -14.34
C GLU A 129 -17.14 19.31 -13.01
N LEU A 130 -16.07 19.00 -12.28
CA LEU A 130 -15.72 19.71 -11.04
C LEU A 130 -15.27 21.15 -11.31
N MET A 131 -14.51 21.39 -12.38
CA MET A 131 -14.07 22.74 -12.77
C MET A 131 -15.25 23.66 -13.10
N LYS A 132 -16.32 23.16 -13.75
CA LYS A 132 -17.52 23.97 -14.04
C LYS A 132 -18.18 24.54 -12.78
N VAL A 133 -18.10 23.80 -11.69
CA VAL A 133 -18.72 24.14 -10.41
C VAL A 133 -17.76 24.96 -9.53
N ASN A 134 -16.47 24.59 -9.53
CA ASN A 134 -15.44 25.21 -8.73
C ASN A 134 -14.20 25.49 -9.60
N HIS A 135 -14.24 26.59 -10.35
CA HIS A 135 -13.14 27.05 -11.20
C HIS A 135 -11.91 27.48 -10.37
N GLU A 136 -12.13 27.76 -9.09
CA GLU A 136 -11.20 28.39 -8.15
C GLU A 136 -10.81 27.43 -7.02
N SER A 137 -10.54 26.15 -7.31
CA SER A 137 -10.06 25.22 -6.26
C SER A 137 -8.61 25.56 -5.89
N PHE A 138 -8.47 26.68 -5.19
CA PHE A 138 -7.31 27.05 -4.44
C PHE A 138 -7.22 26.06 -3.27
N ASP A 139 -6.15 25.26 -3.24
CA ASP A 139 -5.65 24.68 -2.00
C ASP A 139 -5.29 25.81 -1.01
N GLU A 140 -4.87 25.49 0.22
CA GLU A 140 -4.30 26.47 1.16
C GLU A 140 -3.14 27.31 0.55
N GLU A 141 -2.54 26.83 -0.56
CA GLU A 141 -1.47 27.49 -1.34
C GLU A 141 -1.97 28.26 -2.60
N GLU A 142 -3.27 28.43 -2.79
CA GLU A 142 -3.91 29.05 -3.98
C GLU A 142 -3.46 28.50 -5.33
N GLU A 143 -3.26 27.19 -5.41
CA GLU A 143 -2.78 26.59 -6.64
C GLU A 143 -3.90 26.19 -7.58
N THR A 144 -3.72 26.54 -8.85
CA THR A 144 -4.73 26.24 -9.86
C THR A 144 -4.64 24.80 -10.34
N VAL A 145 -5.73 24.29 -10.92
CA VAL A 145 -5.81 22.93 -11.50
C VAL A 145 -4.65 22.60 -12.43
N PHE A 146 -4.13 23.58 -13.16
CA PHE A 146 -2.97 23.39 -14.03
C PHE A 146 -1.69 23.16 -13.24
N HIS A 147 -1.46 23.88 -12.14
CA HIS A 147 -0.35 23.64 -11.21
C HIS A 147 -0.47 22.25 -10.57
N LEU A 148 -1.67 21.81 -10.21
CA LEU A 148 -1.92 20.45 -9.73
C LEU A 148 -1.56 19.39 -10.76
N CYS A 149 -1.89 19.60 -12.04
CA CYS A 149 -1.52 18.67 -13.11
C CYS A 149 0.00 18.58 -13.24
N VAL A 150 0.70 19.72 -13.12
CA VAL A 150 2.17 19.77 -13.10
C VAL A 150 2.72 19.05 -11.89
N ARG A 151 2.13 19.23 -10.70
CA ARG A 151 2.50 18.59 -9.44
C ARG A 151 2.32 17.07 -9.47
N TYR A 152 1.21 16.55 -9.98
CA TYR A 152 0.92 15.10 -10.01
C TYR A 152 1.40 14.39 -11.28
N ASN A 153 2.10 15.10 -12.16
CA ASN A 153 2.78 14.60 -13.36
C ASN A 153 1.79 14.14 -14.43
N ARG A 154 0.61 14.76 -14.44
CA ARG A 154 -0.45 14.40 -15.37
C ARG A 154 -0.31 15.23 -16.64
N SER A 155 0.76 14.96 -17.39
CA SER A 155 1.09 15.65 -18.64
C SER A 155 -0.02 15.55 -19.68
N TYR A 156 -0.63 14.37 -19.83
CA TYR A 156 -1.77 14.14 -20.73
C TYR A 156 -3.02 14.94 -20.33
N LEU A 157 -3.33 14.97 -19.02
CA LEU A 157 -4.42 15.77 -18.49
C LEU A 157 -4.18 17.26 -18.73
N LEU A 158 -2.96 17.74 -18.42
CA LEU A 158 -2.55 19.13 -18.63
C LEU A 158 -2.69 19.55 -20.10
N THR A 159 -2.16 18.76 -21.04
CA THR A 159 -2.21 19.10 -22.46
C THR A 159 -3.64 19.09 -23.01
N ARG A 160 -4.49 18.15 -22.55
CA ARG A 160 -5.92 18.17 -22.93
C ARG A 160 -6.66 19.36 -22.36
N LEU A 161 -6.46 19.71 -21.10
CA LEU A 161 -7.09 20.88 -20.48
C LEU A 161 -6.64 22.19 -21.14
N LEU A 162 -5.35 22.33 -21.47
CA LEU A 162 -4.85 23.49 -22.21
C LEU A 162 -5.35 23.55 -23.65
N ALA A 163 -5.63 22.41 -24.29
CA ALA A 163 -6.16 22.38 -25.65
C ALA A 163 -7.66 22.71 -25.75
N MET A 164 -8.42 22.56 -24.66
CA MET A 164 -9.85 22.86 -24.60
C MET A 164 -10.15 24.34 -24.32
N ASN A 165 -9.20 25.06 -23.74
CA ASN A 165 -9.40 26.45 -23.34
C ASN A 165 -8.81 27.39 -24.40
N ASP A 166 -9.68 28.15 -25.08
CA ASP A 166 -9.30 29.23 -26.01
C ASP A 166 -8.66 30.44 -25.30
N GLN A 167 -8.75 30.50 -23.96
CA GLN A 167 -8.10 31.51 -23.14
C GLN A 167 -6.63 31.12 -22.88
N ASP A 168 -5.72 32.11 -22.87
CA ASP A 168 -4.28 31.96 -22.66
C ASP A 168 -3.93 31.58 -21.19
N LEU A 169 -4.57 30.53 -20.66
CA LEU A 169 -4.40 29.98 -19.31
C LEU A 169 -3.04 29.28 -19.10
N SER A 170 -2.21 29.24 -20.14
CA SER A 170 -0.83 28.75 -20.10
C SER A 170 0.07 29.57 -19.16
N ASN A 171 -0.35 30.79 -18.78
CA ASN A 171 0.42 31.73 -17.96
C ASN A 171 -0.23 32.05 -16.62
N ILE A 172 -1.16 31.20 -16.16
CA ILE A 172 -1.72 31.33 -14.81
C ILE A 172 -0.60 31.28 -13.79
N ARG A 173 -0.73 32.11 -12.75
CA ARG A 173 0.20 32.21 -11.64
C ARG A 173 -0.41 31.66 -10.36
N ASP A 174 0.38 30.97 -9.56
CA ASP A 174 0.03 30.55 -8.19
C ASP A 174 0.17 31.71 -7.16
N ALA A 175 -0.06 31.43 -5.88
CA ALA A 175 0.15 32.38 -4.77
C ALA A 175 1.57 32.98 -4.75
N ASN A 176 2.58 32.26 -5.26
CA ASN A 176 3.97 32.69 -5.30
C ASN A 176 4.33 33.41 -6.61
N GLY A 177 3.35 33.61 -7.51
CA GLY A 177 3.56 34.19 -8.83
C GLY A 177 4.21 33.23 -9.84
N ASN A 178 4.43 31.97 -9.48
CA ASN A 178 5.01 30.97 -10.36
C ASN A 178 4.01 30.63 -11.46
N THR A 179 4.48 30.56 -12.69
CA THR A 179 3.71 29.94 -13.77
C THR A 179 3.84 28.42 -13.73
N ILE A 180 2.99 27.71 -14.46
CA ILE A 180 3.09 26.25 -14.65
C ILE A 180 4.49 25.80 -15.13
N LEU A 181 5.22 26.67 -15.84
CA LEU A 181 6.59 26.41 -16.28
C LEU A 181 7.58 26.47 -15.12
N HIS A 182 7.46 27.45 -14.22
CA HIS A 182 8.28 27.54 -13.01
C HIS A 182 8.10 26.28 -12.15
N THR A 183 6.86 25.85 -11.94
CA THR A 183 6.56 24.64 -11.15
C THR A 183 7.08 23.38 -11.85
N ALA A 184 6.98 23.29 -13.19
CA ALA A 184 7.49 22.15 -13.94
C ALA A 184 9.03 22.05 -13.87
N VAL A 185 9.72 23.19 -13.92
CA VAL A 185 11.17 23.31 -13.73
C VAL A 185 11.57 22.94 -12.31
N ALA A 186 10.90 23.52 -11.30
CA ALA A 186 11.14 23.21 -9.89
C ALA A 186 11.08 21.71 -9.61
N LEU A 187 10.07 21.03 -10.18
CA LEU A 187 9.86 19.59 -10.05
C LEU A 187 10.63 18.74 -11.07
N ARG A 188 11.51 19.36 -11.88
CA ARG A 188 12.40 18.71 -12.86
C ARG A 188 11.68 17.84 -13.90
N ARG A 189 10.51 18.28 -14.37
CA ARG A 189 9.63 17.47 -15.23
C ARG A 189 9.94 17.68 -16.71
N LYS A 190 11.13 17.22 -17.13
CA LYS A 190 11.66 17.33 -18.51
C LYS A 190 10.60 17.10 -19.59
N GLN A 191 9.88 15.98 -19.53
CA GLN A 191 8.90 15.64 -20.56
C GLN A 191 7.76 16.66 -20.60
N MET A 192 7.27 17.10 -19.44
CA MET A 192 6.20 18.09 -19.39
C MET A 192 6.66 19.45 -19.91
N ILE A 193 7.86 19.88 -19.51
CA ILE A 193 8.49 21.12 -20.01
C ILE A 193 8.60 21.07 -21.53
N LYS A 194 9.11 19.96 -22.09
CA LYS A 194 9.19 19.76 -23.55
C LYS A 194 7.84 19.90 -24.25
N HIS A 195 6.74 19.53 -23.60
CA HIS A 195 5.40 19.69 -24.17
C HIS A 195 4.89 21.14 -24.05
N LEU A 196 5.05 21.77 -22.88
CA LEU A 196 4.61 23.14 -22.61
C LEU A 196 5.33 24.18 -23.49
N VAL A 197 6.60 23.92 -23.76
CA VAL A 197 7.48 24.83 -24.48
C VAL A 197 7.30 24.75 -26.01
N LYS A 198 6.55 23.77 -26.52
CA LYS A 198 6.19 23.73 -27.95
C LYS A 198 5.35 24.96 -28.32
N ARG A 199 5.63 25.55 -29.49
CA ARG A 199 4.96 26.75 -30.07
C ARG A 199 3.43 26.74 -30.06
N ARG A 200 2.80 25.57 -29.88
CA ARG A 200 1.34 25.41 -29.76
C ARG A 200 0.77 26.06 -28.49
N TYR A 201 1.55 26.13 -27.42
CA TYR A 201 1.12 26.73 -26.15
C TYR A 201 1.86 28.07 -26.00
N LYS A 202 1.14 29.18 -25.81
CA LYS A 202 1.71 30.53 -25.66
C LYS A 202 2.30 30.74 -24.25
N VAL A 203 3.15 29.82 -23.80
CA VAL A 203 3.78 29.91 -22.48
C VAL A 203 4.86 31.00 -22.51
N HIS A 204 4.78 31.97 -21.59
CA HIS A 204 5.78 33.01 -21.41
C HIS A 204 7.00 32.44 -20.70
N VAL A 205 8.02 32.06 -21.48
CA VAL A 205 9.29 31.51 -20.96
C VAL A 205 10.04 32.52 -20.09
N ASN A 206 9.88 33.82 -20.37
CA ASN A 206 10.51 34.93 -19.64
C ASN A 206 9.61 35.54 -18.56
N ALA A 207 8.50 34.88 -18.19
CA ALA A 207 7.71 35.34 -17.06
C ALA A 207 8.55 35.26 -15.77
N VAL A 208 8.42 36.28 -14.92
CA VAL A 208 9.02 36.30 -13.59
C VAL A 208 7.98 36.02 -12.52
N ASN A 209 8.35 35.23 -11.51
CA ASN A 209 7.54 35.01 -10.32
C ASN A 209 7.62 36.20 -9.33
N LYS A 210 6.94 36.11 -8.17
CA LYS A 210 6.99 37.19 -7.15
C LYS A 210 8.41 37.44 -6.61
N ASN A 211 9.31 36.47 -6.76
CA ASN A 211 10.70 36.57 -6.34
C ASN A 211 11.61 37.18 -7.44
N GLY A 212 11.06 37.58 -8.59
CA GLY A 212 11.80 38.16 -9.71
C GLY A 212 12.62 37.16 -10.52
N LEU A 213 12.42 35.86 -10.32
CA LEU A 213 13.15 34.80 -11.03
C LEU A 213 12.35 34.32 -12.24
N THR A 214 13.04 34.11 -13.37
CA THR A 214 12.50 33.35 -14.50
C THR A 214 12.67 31.85 -14.28
N ALA A 215 11.94 31.05 -15.06
CA ALA A 215 12.12 29.61 -15.07
C ALA A 215 13.56 29.19 -15.42
N LEU A 216 14.28 29.96 -16.24
CA LEU A 216 15.69 29.70 -16.55
C LEU A 216 16.59 30.01 -15.34
N ASP A 217 16.36 31.12 -14.65
CA ASP A 217 17.16 31.50 -13.47
C ASP A 217 17.00 30.48 -12.34
N MET A 218 15.82 29.85 -12.22
CA MET A 218 15.61 28.73 -11.30
C MET A 218 16.52 27.53 -11.63
N VAL A 219 16.67 27.18 -12.91
CA VAL A 219 17.54 26.08 -13.35
C VAL A 219 19.00 26.34 -13.00
N GLU A 220 19.47 27.59 -13.10
CA GLU A 220 20.85 27.93 -12.80
C GLU A 220 21.21 27.77 -11.32
N GLN A 221 20.22 27.87 -10.44
CA GLN A 221 20.36 27.71 -9.00
C GLN A 221 20.20 26.25 -8.54
N MET A 222 19.90 25.33 -9.47
CA MET A 222 19.71 23.91 -9.18
C MET A 222 21.05 23.15 -9.26
N PRO A 223 21.18 22.01 -8.54
CA PRO A 223 22.29 21.08 -8.75
C PRO A 223 22.48 20.77 -10.23
N LYS A 224 23.72 20.87 -10.73
CA LYS A 224 24.06 20.60 -12.13
C LYS A 224 24.11 19.10 -12.42
N ASP A 225 22.95 18.46 -12.48
CA ASP A 225 22.80 17.09 -12.96
C ASP A 225 22.36 17.06 -14.43
N SER A 226 22.55 15.90 -15.09
CA SER A 226 22.22 15.70 -16.50
C SER A 226 20.80 16.19 -16.86
N ASN A 227 19.81 15.90 -16.01
CA ASN A 227 18.42 16.33 -16.22
C ASN A 227 18.27 17.87 -16.16
N THR A 228 18.95 18.54 -15.23
CA THR A 228 18.92 20.01 -15.12
C THR A 228 19.59 20.68 -16.33
N MET A 229 20.67 20.10 -16.85
CA MET A 229 21.33 20.58 -18.07
C MET A 229 20.42 20.46 -19.31
N GLU A 230 19.76 19.32 -19.48
CA GLU A 230 18.79 19.13 -20.58
C GLU A 230 17.58 20.06 -20.45
N ILE A 231 17.08 20.31 -19.23
CA ILE A 231 16.02 21.29 -19.00
C ILE A 231 16.49 22.70 -19.36
N LYS A 232 17.74 23.06 -19.03
CA LYS A 232 18.35 24.34 -19.42
C LYS A 232 18.35 24.51 -20.93
N GLU A 233 18.83 23.52 -21.67
CA GLU A 233 18.85 23.52 -23.14
C GLU A 233 17.44 23.64 -23.74
N LEU A 234 16.45 22.93 -23.18
CA LEU A 234 15.06 23.02 -23.62
C LEU A 234 14.46 24.43 -23.43
N LEU A 235 14.81 25.13 -22.34
CA LEU A 235 14.35 26.49 -22.11
C LEU A 235 15.07 27.50 -23.01
N ILE A 236 16.39 27.36 -23.21
CA ILE A 236 17.19 28.21 -24.10
C ILE A 236 16.71 28.09 -25.54
N SER A 237 16.52 26.86 -26.03
CA SER A 237 16.05 26.61 -27.41
C SER A 237 14.67 27.20 -27.71
N ALA A 238 13.88 27.45 -26.68
CA ALA A 238 12.57 28.08 -26.80
C ALA A 238 12.54 29.57 -26.47
N ASN A 239 13.68 30.13 -26.06
CA ASN A 239 13.86 31.55 -25.75
C ASN A 239 14.81 32.21 -26.76
N PRO A 240 14.37 32.45 -28.01
CA PRO A 240 15.23 32.98 -29.07
C PRO A 240 15.79 34.37 -28.77
N SER A 241 15.19 35.13 -27.85
CA SER A 241 15.63 36.47 -27.45
C SER A 241 16.90 36.49 -26.58
N LYS A 242 17.13 35.50 -25.71
CA LYS A 242 18.28 35.48 -24.78
C LYS A 242 19.52 34.78 -25.36
N VAL A 243 19.34 34.02 -26.46
CA VAL A 243 20.45 33.39 -27.20
C VAL A 243 21.41 34.45 -27.78
N ASN A 244 20.91 35.65 -28.10
CA ASN A 244 21.74 36.74 -28.64
C ASN A 244 22.50 37.55 -27.57
N GLU A 245 22.13 37.47 -26.29
CA GLU A 245 22.80 38.20 -25.19
C GLU A 245 23.88 37.35 -24.50
N LEU A 246 23.72 36.02 -24.50
CA LEU A 246 24.70 35.10 -23.90
C LEU A 246 26.00 34.96 -24.71
N GLU A 247 26.02 35.41 -25.96
CA GLU A 247 27.26 35.48 -26.76
C GLU A 247 28.00 36.82 -26.60
N SER A 248 27.45 37.80 -25.86
CA SER A 248 28.01 39.16 -25.77
C SER A 248 28.47 39.63 -24.39
N ASP A 249 28.16 38.93 -23.30
CA ASP A 249 28.43 39.43 -21.94
C ASP A 249 29.57 38.69 -21.21
N ASP A 250 30.81 38.99 -21.63
CA ASP A 250 32.05 38.67 -20.90
C ASP A 250 32.44 39.75 -19.86
N ASN A 251 31.49 40.57 -19.40
CA ASN A 251 31.80 41.71 -18.53
C ASN A 251 30.84 41.87 -17.34
N ILE A 252 30.96 40.99 -16.34
CA ILE A 252 30.35 41.21 -15.02
C ILE A 252 31.39 41.84 -14.10
N GLY A 253 31.46 43.18 -14.16
CA GLY A 253 32.13 44.03 -13.18
C GLY A 253 31.15 44.47 -12.09
N GLN A 254 31.44 44.08 -10.85
CA GLN A 254 31.22 44.81 -9.59
C GLN A 254 29.84 45.46 -9.36
N GLY A 255 28.98 44.76 -8.60
CA GLY A 255 27.77 45.35 -8.00
C GLY A 255 26.88 44.43 -7.15
N ALA A 256 27.15 43.12 -7.07
CA ALA A 256 26.17 42.13 -6.60
C ALA A 256 26.38 41.54 -5.18
N ALA A 257 27.17 42.17 -4.31
CA ALA A 257 27.47 41.58 -2.99
C ALA A 257 26.31 41.68 -1.98
N ALA A 258 25.47 42.72 -2.04
CA ALA A 258 24.35 42.90 -1.10
C ALA A 258 23.09 42.11 -1.47
N ASN A 259 22.87 41.85 -2.77
CA ASN A 259 21.70 41.09 -3.26
C ASN A 259 21.90 39.58 -3.20
N GLY A 260 23.15 39.10 -3.26
CA GLY A 260 23.46 37.67 -3.23
C GLY A 260 23.01 36.98 -1.94
N GLU A 261 23.16 37.64 -0.80
CA GLU A 261 22.82 37.06 0.51
C GLU A 261 21.29 36.95 0.73
N SER A 262 20.53 37.94 0.25
CA SER A 262 19.07 37.92 0.20
C SER A 262 18.55 36.79 -0.69
N ILE A 263 19.11 36.65 -1.90
CA ILE A 263 18.78 35.60 -2.85
C ILE A 263 19.10 34.22 -2.26
N ILE A 264 20.28 34.02 -1.66
CA ILE A 264 20.66 32.75 -1.04
C ILE A 264 19.69 32.36 0.08
N LYS A 265 19.26 33.32 0.92
CA LYS A 265 18.29 33.06 1.99
C LYS A 265 16.91 32.70 1.44
N MET A 266 16.44 33.41 0.41
CA MET A 266 15.18 33.10 -0.28
C MET A 266 15.22 31.73 -0.95
N VAL A 267 16.34 31.37 -1.59
CA VAL A 267 16.56 30.08 -2.24
C VAL A 267 16.59 28.94 -1.22
N LYS A 268 17.23 29.13 -0.06
CA LYS A 268 17.18 28.16 1.04
C LYS A 268 15.76 27.96 1.56
N LEU A 269 15.00 29.03 1.74
CA LEU A 269 13.60 28.97 2.18
C LEU A 269 12.74 28.21 1.17
N TRP A 270 12.92 28.50 -0.11
CA TRP A 270 12.27 27.81 -1.21
C TRP A 270 12.63 26.31 -1.27
N TRP A 271 13.92 25.96 -1.14
CA TRP A 271 14.37 24.56 -1.08
C TRP A 271 13.79 23.80 0.12
N ASN A 272 13.66 24.46 1.27
CA ASN A 272 13.03 23.86 2.44
C ASN A 272 11.54 23.60 2.20
N ASN A 273 10.83 24.55 1.59
CA ASN A 273 9.43 24.38 1.21
C ASN A 273 9.27 23.24 0.19
N MET A 274 10.12 23.18 -0.84
CA MET A 274 10.12 22.10 -1.84
C MET A 274 10.45 20.74 -1.23
N LYS A 275 11.40 20.68 -0.30
CA LYS A 275 11.75 19.44 0.40
C LYS A 275 10.59 18.95 1.26
N ASN A 276 9.98 19.84 2.05
CA ASN A 276 8.77 19.52 2.82
C ASN A 276 7.65 19.05 1.90
N PHE A 277 7.47 19.71 0.75
CA PHE A 277 6.50 19.33 -0.26
C PHE A 277 6.74 17.91 -0.82
N THR A 278 7.98 17.58 -1.20
CA THR A 278 8.32 16.22 -1.69
C THR A 278 8.09 15.15 -0.62
N ILE A 279 8.38 15.47 0.65
CA ILE A 279 8.14 14.56 1.79
C ILE A 279 6.64 14.34 2.01
N LEU A 280 5.82 15.40 1.92
CA LEU A 280 4.36 15.27 2.00
C LEU A 280 3.81 14.42 0.86
N GLN A 281 4.36 14.57 -0.35
CA GLN A 281 3.99 13.74 -1.50
C GLN A 281 4.31 12.27 -1.25
N GLU A 282 5.52 11.94 -0.79
CA GLU A 282 5.95 10.58 -0.48
C GLU A 282 5.14 9.96 0.68
N LYS A 283 4.86 10.76 1.72
CA LYS A 283 4.00 10.33 2.84
C LYS A 283 2.58 10.03 2.39
N SER A 284 2.05 10.78 1.42
CA SER A 284 0.72 10.50 0.87
C SER A 284 0.69 9.31 -0.08
N ALA A 285 1.72 9.15 -0.93
CA ALA A 285 1.86 8.00 -1.81
C ALA A 285 1.98 6.69 -1.02
N THR A 286 2.77 6.68 0.06
CA THR A 286 2.90 5.53 0.97
C THR A 286 1.61 5.23 1.74
N ARG A 287 0.84 6.26 2.13
CA ARG A 287 -0.53 6.08 2.70
C ARG A 287 -1.51 5.48 1.70
N ASP A 288 -1.49 5.93 0.44
CA ASP A 288 -2.35 5.42 -0.62
C ASP A 288 -1.97 3.98 -1.03
N GLU A 289 -0.67 3.66 -1.15
CA GLU A 289 -0.18 2.30 -1.40
C GLU A 289 -0.59 1.35 -0.28
N SER A 290 -0.43 1.77 0.97
CA SER A 290 -0.87 0.97 2.13
C SER A 290 -2.40 0.85 2.24
N GLN A 291 -3.18 1.72 1.60
CA GLN A 291 -4.63 1.56 1.43
C GLN A 291 -5.00 0.65 0.25
N ALA A 292 -4.33 0.78 -0.90
CA ALA A 292 -4.54 -0.05 -2.09
C ALA A 292 -4.11 -1.51 -1.89
N GLN A 293 -3.08 -1.76 -1.07
CA GLN A 293 -2.72 -3.11 -0.65
C GLN A 293 -3.75 -3.73 0.31
N ARG A 294 -4.40 -2.94 1.17
CA ARG A 294 -5.46 -3.44 2.08
C ARG A 294 -6.72 -3.92 1.36
N SER A 295 -6.98 -3.45 0.13
CA SER A 295 -8.14 -3.89 -0.67
C SER A 295 -7.88 -5.13 -1.51
N SER A 296 -6.62 -5.56 -1.73
CA SER A 296 -6.34 -6.73 -2.59
C SER A 296 -5.50 -7.84 -1.96
N VAL A 297 -4.72 -7.63 -0.89
CA VAL A 297 -3.93 -8.72 -0.28
C VAL A 297 -3.75 -8.47 1.22
N ASP A 298 -4.08 -9.46 2.06
CA ASP A 298 -3.79 -9.43 3.51
C ASP A 298 -2.25 -9.32 3.71
N PRO A 299 -1.71 -8.23 4.28
CA PRO A 299 -0.26 -7.99 4.38
C PRO A 299 0.50 -9.04 5.19
N ASN A 300 -0.22 -9.81 6.03
CA ASN A 300 0.36 -10.93 6.77
C ASN A 300 0.78 -12.11 5.87
N ASN A 301 0.31 -12.19 4.63
CA ASN A 301 0.60 -13.32 3.75
C ASN A 301 1.92 -13.15 2.97
N GLU A 302 2.35 -11.90 2.73
CA GLU A 302 3.61 -11.60 2.05
C GLU A 302 4.81 -12.11 2.87
N HIS A 303 4.79 -11.86 4.18
CA HIS A 303 5.81 -12.36 5.10
C HIS A 303 5.85 -13.89 5.17
N VAL A 304 4.71 -14.55 5.04
CA VAL A 304 4.61 -16.02 5.06
C VAL A 304 5.20 -16.62 3.77
N LEU A 305 4.91 -16.01 2.62
CA LEU A 305 5.48 -16.45 1.34
C LEU A 305 7.00 -16.25 1.30
N LEU A 306 7.49 -15.10 1.80
CA LEU A 306 8.92 -14.84 1.90
C LEU A 306 9.61 -15.90 2.76
N ALA A 307 9.04 -16.21 3.94
CA ALA A 307 9.57 -17.25 4.82
C ALA A 307 9.56 -18.64 4.16
N ALA A 308 8.48 -19.02 3.47
CA ALA A 308 8.40 -20.30 2.76
C ALA A 308 9.44 -20.40 1.63
N THR A 309 9.69 -19.31 0.90
CA THR A 309 10.67 -19.26 -0.18
C THR A 309 12.10 -19.41 0.34
N VAL A 310 12.43 -18.72 1.44
CA VAL A 310 13.73 -18.85 2.11
C VAL A 310 13.92 -20.28 2.63
N ILE A 311 12.91 -20.87 3.27
CA ILE A 311 12.99 -22.24 3.79
C ILE A 311 13.16 -23.24 2.65
N ALA A 312 12.41 -23.11 1.55
CA ALA A 312 12.57 -23.97 0.38
C ALA A 312 13.99 -23.91 -0.20
N ALA A 313 14.57 -22.70 -0.29
CA ALA A 313 15.95 -22.51 -0.74
C ALA A 313 16.94 -23.18 0.22
N MET A 314 16.77 -23.01 1.54
CA MET A 314 17.63 -23.64 2.55
C MET A 314 17.56 -25.17 2.50
N SER A 315 16.37 -25.76 2.41
CA SER A 315 16.21 -27.23 2.32
C SER A 315 16.84 -27.79 1.03
N TYR A 316 16.71 -27.06 -0.08
CA TYR A 316 17.32 -27.42 -1.36
C TYR A 316 18.85 -27.40 -1.29
N GLN A 317 19.44 -26.35 -0.70
CA GLN A 317 20.88 -26.27 -0.49
C GLN A 317 21.39 -27.40 0.40
N ALA A 318 20.68 -27.69 1.48
CA ALA A 318 21.01 -28.79 2.39
C ALA A 318 20.88 -30.18 1.74
N ALA A 319 20.08 -30.31 0.67
CA ALA A 319 19.98 -31.54 -0.11
C ALA A 319 21.17 -31.72 -1.08
N ILE A 320 21.72 -30.63 -1.62
CA ILE A 320 22.91 -30.70 -2.50
C ILE A 320 24.18 -30.91 -1.67
N ASN A 321 24.25 -30.25 -0.51
CA ASN A 321 25.39 -30.35 0.39
C ASN A 321 24.94 -30.81 1.78
N PRO A 322 24.73 -32.13 1.97
CA PRO A 322 24.29 -32.65 3.25
C PRO A 322 25.34 -32.37 4.35
N PRO A 323 24.93 -32.36 5.63
CA PRO A 323 25.83 -32.13 6.75
C PRO A 323 26.99 -33.12 6.73
N GLY A 324 28.22 -32.65 6.92
CA GLY A 324 29.42 -33.48 6.77
C GLY A 324 29.90 -33.67 5.33
N GLY A 325 29.17 -33.16 4.34
CA GLY A 325 29.55 -33.12 2.93
C GLY A 325 29.31 -34.41 2.16
N VAL A 326 29.81 -34.41 0.93
CA VAL A 326 29.85 -35.56 0.03
C VAL A 326 31.29 -35.99 -0.20
N ALA A 327 31.49 -37.28 -0.45
CA ALA A 327 32.80 -37.84 -0.75
C ALA A 327 33.38 -37.23 -2.03
N GLY A 328 34.62 -36.72 -1.95
CA GLY A 328 35.39 -36.28 -3.11
C GLY A 328 35.98 -37.44 -3.91
N LEU A 329 36.57 -37.16 -5.08
CA LEU A 329 37.23 -38.17 -5.92
C LEU A 329 38.39 -38.85 -5.18
N ASP A 330 39.14 -38.08 -4.39
CA ASP A 330 40.30 -38.51 -3.61
C ASP A 330 39.93 -39.49 -2.47
N ALA A 331 38.65 -39.60 -2.10
CA ALA A 331 38.19 -40.56 -1.10
C ALA A 331 38.34 -42.03 -1.55
N THR A 332 38.50 -42.25 -2.86
CA THR A 332 38.75 -43.57 -3.45
C THR A 332 40.23 -43.95 -3.50
N GLU A 333 41.14 -43.02 -3.19
CA GLU A 333 42.60 -43.19 -3.35
C GLU A 333 43.35 -43.55 -2.06
N VAL A 334 42.73 -44.25 -1.10
CA VAL A 334 43.51 -44.92 -0.04
C VAL A 334 44.00 -46.27 -0.55
N SER A 335 45.06 -46.22 -1.35
CA SER A 335 45.89 -47.38 -1.69
C SER A 335 47.07 -47.47 -0.73
N GLY A 336 47.08 -48.49 0.13
CA GLY A 336 48.23 -48.89 0.94
C GLY A 336 47.91 -50.14 1.78
N PRO A 337 48.73 -51.20 1.76
CA PRO A 337 48.41 -52.46 2.43
C PRO A 337 48.73 -52.35 3.92
N ASP A 338 47.76 -51.92 4.72
CA ASP A 338 47.81 -52.06 6.17
C ASP A 338 46.82 -53.16 6.60
N PRO A 339 47.27 -54.37 6.98
CA PRO A 339 46.41 -55.53 7.21
C PRO A 339 45.46 -55.39 8.42
N HIS A 340 45.54 -54.28 9.14
CA HIS A 340 44.68 -53.97 10.30
C HIS A 340 43.70 -52.81 10.08
N ARG A 341 43.71 -52.14 8.92
CA ARG A 341 42.71 -51.12 8.57
C ARG A 341 41.81 -51.64 7.47
N GLN A 342 40.53 -51.87 7.79
CA GLN A 342 39.51 -52.15 6.78
C GLN A 342 39.49 -51.00 5.76
N ALA A 343 39.77 -51.32 4.49
CA ALA A 343 39.66 -50.37 3.40
C ALA A 343 38.19 -50.00 3.21
N PHE A 344 37.87 -48.73 3.44
CA PHE A 344 36.52 -48.20 3.33
C PHE A 344 36.30 -47.67 1.91
N TYR A 345 35.52 -48.38 1.09
CA TYR A 345 35.20 -47.94 -0.27
C TYR A 345 34.02 -46.96 -0.26
N LEU A 346 34.31 -45.66 -0.28
CA LEU A 346 33.32 -44.60 -0.38
C LEU A 346 33.32 -44.05 -1.81
N GLN A 347 32.24 -44.25 -2.57
CA GLN A 347 32.15 -43.73 -3.93
C GLN A 347 32.02 -42.20 -3.94
N PRO A 348 32.65 -41.51 -4.91
CA PRO A 348 32.51 -40.06 -5.05
C PRO A 348 31.03 -39.67 -5.19
N GLY A 349 30.62 -38.62 -4.50
CA GLY A 349 29.22 -38.17 -4.45
C GLY A 349 28.36 -38.86 -3.37
N ASN A 350 28.85 -39.92 -2.72
CA ASN A 350 28.13 -40.49 -1.57
C ASN A 350 28.13 -39.51 -0.39
N SER A 351 26.98 -39.40 0.29
CA SER A 351 26.88 -38.61 1.51
C SER A 351 27.73 -39.23 2.62
N ILE A 352 28.67 -38.44 3.15
CA ILE A 352 29.54 -38.82 4.27
C ILE A 352 28.68 -39.12 5.51
N LEU A 353 27.60 -38.38 5.70
CA LEU A 353 26.64 -38.58 6.78
C LEU A 353 25.95 -39.95 6.74
N ALA A 354 25.50 -40.36 5.56
CA ALA A 354 24.83 -41.66 5.38
C ALA A 354 25.76 -42.84 5.70
N TYR A 355 27.06 -42.64 5.47
CA TYR A 355 28.08 -43.64 5.72
C TYR A 355 28.42 -43.78 7.21
N PHE A 356 28.72 -42.66 7.89
CA PHE A 356 29.14 -42.70 9.30
C PHE A 356 27.97 -42.82 10.28
N SER A 357 26.77 -42.35 9.92
CA SER A 357 25.60 -42.40 10.78
C SER A 357 24.31 -42.58 9.99
N SER A 358 24.00 -43.83 9.64
CA SER A 358 22.81 -44.19 8.86
C SER A 358 21.50 -43.73 9.53
N SER A 359 21.38 -43.88 10.86
CA SER A 359 20.19 -43.46 11.61
C SER A 359 19.98 -41.94 11.55
N LEU A 360 21.04 -41.16 11.76
CA LEU A 360 20.97 -39.70 11.76
C LEU A 360 20.74 -39.15 10.33
N SER A 361 21.35 -39.80 9.34
CA SER A 361 21.11 -39.52 7.92
C SER A 361 19.64 -39.71 7.54
N ASN A 362 19.03 -40.83 7.92
CA ASN A 362 17.61 -41.08 7.63
C ASN A 362 16.70 -40.02 8.27
N MET A 363 16.98 -39.63 9.51
CA MET A 363 16.23 -38.57 10.21
C MET A 363 16.43 -37.20 9.56
N PHE A 364 17.64 -36.88 9.11
CA PHE A 364 17.93 -35.65 8.36
C PHE A 364 17.19 -35.61 7.02
N TRP A 365 17.30 -36.65 6.19
CA TRP A 365 16.70 -36.66 4.86
C TRP A 365 15.17 -36.63 4.91
N THR A 366 14.56 -37.36 5.84
CA THR A 366 13.11 -37.35 6.03
C THR A 366 12.61 -35.97 6.45
N SER A 367 13.22 -35.37 7.47
CA SER A 367 12.83 -34.04 7.96
C SER A 367 13.11 -32.93 6.92
N ASN A 368 14.25 -32.96 6.24
CA ASN A 368 14.59 -31.98 5.20
C ASN A 368 13.60 -32.05 4.02
N THR A 369 13.24 -33.26 3.57
CA THR A 369 12.27 -33.45 2.48
C THR A 369 10.87 -33.00 2.86
N ILE A 370 10.43 -33.29 4.10
CA ILE A 370 9.14 -32.82 4.62
C ILE A 370 9.11 -31.28 4.65
N SER A 371 10.19 -30.64 5.12
CA SER A 371 10.29 -29.17 5.15
C SER A 371 10.22 -28.55 3.75
N PHE A 372 10.91 -29.14 2.77
CA PHE A 372 10.92 -28.68 1.39
C PHE A 372 9.54 -28.82 0.74
N MET A 373 8.91 -29.98 0.86
CA MET A 373 7.60 -30.24 0.27
C MET A 373 6.51 -29.38 0.92
N ALA A 374 6.56 -29.19 2.24
CA ALA A 374 5.63 -28.32 2.95
C ALA A 374 5.82 -26.84 2.55
N ALA A 375 7.06 -26.37 2.38
CA ALA A 375 7.34 -25.02 1.88
C ALA A 375 6.84 -24.80 0.44
N LEU A 376 7.09 -25.76 -0.46
CA LEU A 376 6.55 -25.72 -1.83
C LEU A 376 5.02 -25.75 -1.86
N SER A 377 4.38 -26.49 -0.97
CA SER A 377 2.92 -26.51 -0.87
C SER A 377 2.35 -25.14 -0.51
N VAL A 378 3.03 -24.37 0.36
CA VAL A 378 2.65 -22.99 0.71
C VAL A 378 2.80 -22.06 -0.51
N ILE A 379 3.93 -22.17 -1.23
CA ILE A 379 4.19 -21.38 -2.45
C ILE A 379 3.13 -21.70 -3.51
N PHE A 380 2.84 -22.97 -3.76
CA PHE A 380 1.87 -23.42 -4.75
C PHE A 380 0.44 -22.97 -4.40
N LEU A 381 0.03 -23.12 -3.13
CA LEU A 381 -1.27 -22.63 -2.66
C LEU A 381 -1.40 -21.11 -2.81
N TYR A 382 -0.31 -20.36 -2.70
CA TYR A 382 -0.31 -18.92 -2.88
C TYR A 382 -0.34 -18.51 -4.36
N VAL A 383 0.50 -19.11 -5.19
CA VAL A 383 0.61 -18.82 -6.63
C VAL A 383 -0.64 -19.26 -7.41
N SER A 384 -1.29 -20.34 -6.98
CA SER A 384 -2.50 -20.87 -7.65
C SER A 384 -3.74 -19.97 -7.52
N GLY A 385 -3.73 -18.94 -6.68
CA GLY A 385 -4.87 -18.03 -6.51
C GLY A 385 -6.15 -18.74 -6.02
N ALA A 386 -6.04 -19.96 -5.50
CA ALA A 386 -7.18 -20.79 -5.14
C ALA A 386 -7.95 -20.18 -3.95
N THR A 387 -9.12 -19.60 -4.23
CA THR A 387 -10.03 -19.00 -3.25
C THR A 387 -10.83 -20.05 -2.48
N LEU A 388 -10.17 -21.09 -1.97
CA LEU A 388 -10.78 -21.98 -0.97
C LEU A 388 -11.31 -21.11 0.17
N LYS A 389 -12.54 -21.36 0.63
CA LYS A 389 -13.27 -20.58 1.67
C LYS A 389 -12.28 -19.88 2.61
N ARG A 390 -12.19 -18.55 2.57
CA ARG A 390 -11.11 -17.70 3.14
C ARG A 390 -10.56 -18.15 4.52
N LYS A 391 -11.39 -18.78 5.36
CA LYS A 391 -10.99 -19.32 6.67
C LYS A 391 -10.21 -20.65 6.58
N LEU A 392 -10.60 -21.60 5.74
CA LEU A 392 -9.91 -22.88 5.59
C LEU A 392 -8.52 -22.70 4.97
N PHE A 393 -8.42 -21.83 3.97
CA PHE A 393 -7.16 -21.50 3.31
C PHE A 393 -6.11 -20.95 4.29
N ILE A 394 -6.52 -20.00 5.15
CA ILE A 394 -5.65 -19.44 6.20
C ILE A 394 -5.23 -20.51 7.22
N TRP A 395 -6.12 -21.43 7.58
CA TRP A 395 -5.80 -22.54 8.49
C TRP A 395 -4.82 -23.53 7.87
N LEU A 396 -4.98 -23.86 6.58
CA LEU A 396 -4.07 -24.74 5.85
C LEU A 396 -2.67 -24.13 5.73
N ILE A 397 -2.55 -22.87 5.33
CA ILE A 397 -1.25 -22.17 5.25
C ILE A 397 -0.55 -22.13 6.61
N ARG A 398 -1.29 -21.81 7.68
CA ARG A 398 -0.72 -21.81 9.04
C ARG A 398 -0.26 -23.21 9.43
N GLY A 399 -1.07 -24.24 9.22
CA GLY A 399 -0.71 -25.62 9.51
C GLY A 399 0.53 -26.08 8.74
N ALA A 400 0.58 -25.80 7.43
CA ALA A 400 1.72 -26.11 6.59
C ALA A 400 3.00 -25.41 7.08
N MET A 401 2.93 -24.11 7.42
CA MET A 401 4.09 -23.38 7.96
C MET A 401 4.60 -23.95 9.29
N TRP A 402 3.72 -24.43 10.17
CA TRP A 402 4.12 -25.10 11.40
C TRP A 402 4.85 -26.43 11.14
N ILE A 403 4.36 -27.22 10.18
CA ILE A 403 5.01 -28.46 9.75
C ILE A 403 6.38 -28.13 9.15
N THR A 404 6.47 -27.11 8.29
CA THR A 404 7.72 -26.66 7.67
C THR A 404 8.76 -26.26 8.72
N LEU A 405 8.38 -25.42 9.69
CA LEU A 405 9.30 -24.93 10.73
C LEU A 405 9.79 -26.07 11.64
N THR A 406 8.89 -26.94 12.08
CA THR A 406 9.25 -28.08 12.94
C THR A 406 10.16 -29.07 12.23
N ALA A 407 9.85 -29.42 10.98
CA ALA A 407 10.69 -30.31 10.18
C ALA A 407 12.07 -29.69 9.90
N MET A 408 12.14 -28.39 9.59
CA MET A 408 13.41 -27.69 9.37
C MET A 408 14.26 -27.63 10.65
N SER A 409 13.66 -27.39 11.82
CA SER A 409 14.38 -27.40 13.09
C SER A 409 14.98 -28.78 13.41
N VAL A 410 14.26 -29.87 13.10
CA VAL A 410 14.79 -31.23 13.25
C VAL A 410 15.94 -31.49 12.27
N ALA A 411 15.82 -31.06 11.01
CA ALA A 411 16.89 -31.18 10.02
C ALA A 411 18.15 -30.41 10.45
N TYR A 412 17.98 -29.19 10.98
CA TYR A 412 19.08 -28.39 11.53
C TYR A 412 19.75 -29.08 12.72
N PHE A 413 18.97 -29.65 13.62
CA PHE A 413 19.49 -30.39 14.77
C PHE A 413 20.32 -31.61 14.35
N CYS A 414 19.84 -32.39 13.37
CA CYS A 414 20.63 -33.45 12.75
C CYS A 414 21.92 -32.90 12.12
N ALA A 415 21.87 -31.75 11.46
CA ALA A 415 23.05 -31.15 10.84
C ALA A 415 24.12 -30.75 11.86
N VAL A 416 23.71 -30.19 13.01
CA VAL A 416 24.62 -29.85 14.12
C VAL A 416 25.23 -31.12 14.72
N LEU A 417 24.44 -32.17 14.92
CA LEU A 417 24.93 -33.47 15.41
C LEU A 417 25.93 -34.12 14.45
N ALA A 418 25.69 -34.01 13.14
CA ALA A 418 26.55 -34.57 12.09
C ALA A 418 27.91 -33.86 11.99
N THR A 419 27.97 -32.57 12.29
CA THR A 419 29.17 -31.74 12.11
C THR A 419 30.01 -31.60 13.38
N THR A 420 29.53 -32.13 14.51
CA THR A 420 30.25 -32.03 15.79
C THR A 420 31.22 -33.20 15.99
N PRO A 421 32.52 -32.97 16.27
CA PRO A 421 33.57 -34.01 16.20
C PRO A 421 33.57 -35.09 17.30
N SER A 422 32.74 -35.03 18.35
CA SER A 422 32.77 -36.06 19.40
C SER A 422 31.43 -36.26 20.09
N PHE A 423 30.70 -37.29 19.66
CA PHE A 423 29.47 -37.78 20.32
C PHE A 423 29.68 -38.27 21.77
N TYR A 424 30.93 -38.40 22.21
CA TYR A 424 31.33 -39.04 23.48
C TYR A 424 32.22 -38.17 24.39
N SER A 425 32.60 -36.95 23.99
CA SER A 425 33.32 -36.08 24.92
C SER A 425 32.33 -35.48 25.92
N THR A 426 32.63 -35.64 27.20
CA THR A 426 31.92 -35.02 28.33
C THR A 426 32.18 -33.51 28.40
N ASP A 427 32.18 -32.82 27.26
CA ASP A 427 32.34 -31.37 27.22
C ASP A 427 30.98 -30.73 27.54
N ASN A 428 30.90 -30.18 28.75
CA ASN A 428 29.69 -29.54 29.27
C ASN A 428 29.15 -28.42 28.36
N THR A 429 30.00 -27.81 27.53
CA THR A 429 29.63 -26.80 26.55
C THR A 429 28.74 -27.34 25.42
N PHE A 430 29.04 -28.53 24.89
CA PHE A 430 28.22 -29.13 23.84
C PHE A 430 26.84 -29.52 24.35
N ASN A 431 26.80 -30.20 25.50
CA ASN A 431 25.55 -30.55 26.17
C ASN A 431 24.75 -29.29 26.51
N ALA A 432 25.38 -28.21 26.97
CA ALA A 432 24.69 -26.94 27.24
C ALA A 432 24.09 -26.30 25.98
N ILE A 433 24.80 -26.30 24.85
CA ILE A 433 24.28 -25.80 23.57
C ILE A 433 23.09 -26.65 23.09
N PHE A 434 23.22 -27.97 23.22
CA PHE A 434 22.20 -28.94 22.81
C PHE A 434 20.92 -28.83 23.65
N TYR A 435 21.05 -28.91 24.98
CA TYR A 435 19.93 -28.70 25.89
C TYR A 435 19.37 -27.29 25.75
N GLY A 436 20.20 -26.27 25.51
CA GLY A 436 19.76 -24.90 25.23
C GLY A 436 18.89 -24.80 23.98
N LEU A 437 19.34 -25.33 22.84
CA LEU A 437 18.59 -25.34 21.58
C LEU A 437 17.28 -26.15 21.69
N TYR A 438 17.34 -27.31 22.35
CA TYR A 438 16.15 -28.12 22.58
C TYR A 438 15.14 -27.44 23.50
N CYS A 439 15.58 -26.90 24.65
CA CYS A 439 14.71 -26.22 25.61
C CYS A 439 14.13 -24.92 25.03
N THR A 440 14.91 -24.15 24.28
CA THR A 440 14.41 -22.93 23.61
C THR A 440 13.36 -23.28 22.55
N TRP A 441 13.60 -24.30 21.72
CA TRP A 441 12.63 -24.74 20.72
C TRP A 441 11.34 -25.29 21.34
N MET A 442 11.46 -26.15 22.34
CA MET A 442 10.30 -26.67 23.09
C MET A 442 9.55 -25.54 23.80
N GLY A 443 10.26 -24.55 24.36
CA GLY A 443 9.67 -23.35 24.95
C GLY A 443 8.88 -22.52 23.95
N LEU A 444 9.41 -22.32 22.73
CA LEU A 444 8.71 -21.61 21.65
C LEU A 444 7.46 -22.36 21.18
N ILE A 445 7.52 -23.68 21.06
CA ILE A 445 6.35 -24.52 20.72
C ILE A 445 5.28 -24.38 21.80
N VAL A 446 5.66 -24.54 23.07
CA VAL A 446 4.73 -24.44 24.21
C VAL A 446 4.09 -23.06 24.25
N LEU A 447 4.88 -21.98 24.15
CA LEU A 447 4.39 -20.61 24.16
C LEU A 447 3.44 -20.33 22.98
N SER A 448 3.74 -20.88 21.81
CA SER A 448 2.91 -20.71 20.63
C SER A 448 1.60 -21.51 20.71
N ILE A 449 1.62 -22.73 21.27
CA ILE A 449 0.40 -23.49 21.62
C ILE A 449 -0.43 -22.72 22.65
N PHE A 450 0.19 -22.16 23.69
CA PHE A 450 -0.49 -21.30 24.67
C PHE A 450 -1.13 -20.07 24.01
N ALA A 451 -0.45 -19.43 23.07
CA ALA A 451 -1.00 -18.29 22.34
C ALA A 451 -2.22 -18.68 21.47
N VAL A 452 -2.16 -19.83 20.79
CA VAL A 452 -3.27 -20.35 19.97
C VAL A 452 -4.46 -20.76 20.83
N THR A 453 -4.22 -21.52 21.90
CA THR A 453 -5.25 -21.95 22.85
C THR A 453 -5.88 -20.76 23.57
N TYR A 454 -5.09 -19.79 24.01
CA TYR A 454 -5.59 -18.53 24.58
C TYR A 454 -6.48 -17.77 23.59
N ARG A 455 -6.07 -17.64 22.33
CA ARG A 455 -6.90 -17.00 21.29
C ARG A 455 -8.20 -17.76 21.04
N ALA A 456 -8.15 -19.09 21.03
CA ALA A 456 -9.33 -19.95 20.88
C ALA A 456 -10.29 -19.80 22.08
N ILE A 457 -9.77 -19.85 23.31
CA ILE A 457 -10.54 -19.65 24.55
C ILE A 457 -11.15 -18.24 24.55
N ARG A 458 -10.38 -17.19 24.25
CA ARG A 458 -10.88 -15.81 24.17
C ARG A 458 -12.00 -15.67 23.13
N TYR A 459 -11.88 -16.35 21.99
CA TYR A 459 -12.93 -16.39 20.97
C TYR A 459 -14.19 -17.10 21.48
N VAL A 460 -14.06 -18.25 22.13
CA VAL A 460 -15.17 -19.02 22.71
C VAL A 460 -15.85 -18.24 23.84
N VAL A 461 -15.09 -17.66 24.76
CA VAL A 461 -15.60 -16.82 25.86
C VAL A 461 -16.35 -15.62 25.32
N ARG A 462 -15.82 -14.92 24.31
CA ARG A 462 -16.56 -13.82 23.65
C ARG A 462 -17.87 -14.30 23.03
N ARG A 463 -17.88 -15.48 22.42
CA ARG A 463 -19.07 -16.06 21.81
C ARG A 463 -20.11 -16.48 22.85
N ILE A 464 -19.69 -17.02 23.99
CA ILE A 464 -20.56 -17.38 25.12
C ILE A 464 -21.10 -16.12 25.79
N ARG A 465 -20.26 -15.11 26.03
CA ARG A 465 -20.68 -13.82 26.61
C ARG A 465 -21.71 -13.11 25.73
N LYS A 466 -21.49 -13.10 24.41
CA LYS A 466 -22.47 -12.58 23.43
C LYS A 466 -23.80 -13.34 23.46
N LYS A 467 -23.79 -14.66 23.71
CA LYS A 467 -25.02 -15.47 23.92
C LYS A 467 -25.67 -15.21 25.29
N SER A 468 -24.89 -15.03 26.36
CA SER A 468 -25.39 -14.78 27.72
C SER A 468 -25.99 -13.38 27.84
N ASP A 469 -25.37 -12.36 27.24
CA ASP A 469 -25.90 -11.00 27.19
C ASP A 469 -27.18 -10.91 26.34
N ALA A 470 -27.27 -11.73 25.29
CA ALA A 470 -28.50 -11.89 24.51
C ALA A 470 -29.61 -12.58 25.34
N GLY A 471 -29.26 -13.57 26.16
CA GLY A 471 -30.21 -14.23 27.07
C GLY A 471 -30.71 -13.31 28.19
N LYS A 472 -29.82 -12.57 28.87
CA LYS A 472 -30.18 -11.62 29.93
C LYS A 472 -31.14 -10.53 29.45
N LYS A 473 -30.93 -10.00 28.23
CA LYS A 473 -31.85 -9.01 27.63
C LYS A 473 -33.28 -9.53 27.51
N ILE A 474 -33.47 -10.81 27.18
CA ILE A 474 -34.80 -11.44 27.02
C ILE A 474 -35.52 -11.54 28.37
N TYR A 475 -34.83 -11.93 29.44
CA TYR A 475 -35.43 -12.00 30.79
C TYR A 475 -35.80 -10.62 31.35
N THR A 476 -34.95 -9.60 31.19
CA THR A 476 -35.30 -8.23 31.63
C THR A 476 -36.48 -7.62 30.87
N SER A 477 -36.69 -7.98 29.60
CA SER A 477 -37.88 -7.55 28.85
C SER A 477 -39.16 -8.29 29.24
N GLN A 478 -39.05 -9.46 29.88
CA GLN A 478 -40.19 -10.27 30.31
C GLN A 478 -40.63 -9.93 31.74
N ASP A 479 -39.72 -9.48 32.61
CA ASP A 479 -40.05 -8.91 33.93
C ASP A 479 -40.65 -7.50 33.85
N GLN A 480 -40.30 -6.71 32.84
CA GLN A 480 -40.93 -5.39 32.63
C GLN A 480 -42.36 -5.48 32.09
N SER A 481 -42.74 -6.57 31.43
CA SER A 481 -44.12 -6.75 30.92
C SER A 481 -45.07 -7.34 31.95
N THR A 482 -44.59 -8.08 32.95
CA THR A 482 -45.41 -8.63 34.05
C THR A 482 -45.78 -7.58 35.09
N HIS A 483 -44.95 -6.54 35.30
CA HIS A 483 -45.23 -5.45 36.25
C HIS A 483 -46.21 -4.37 35.74
N ILE A 484 -46.60 -4.38 34.46
CA ILE A 484 -47.52 -3.36 33.89
C ILE A 484 -48.99 -3.83 33.86
N VAL A 485 -49.28 -5.09 34.22
CA VAL A 485 -50.63 -5.67 34.09
C VAL A 485 -51.46 -5.62 35.39
N SER A 486 -50.94 -5.11 36.52
CA SER A 486 -51.71 -5.03 37.76
C SER A 486 -51.88 -3.59 38.26
N PHE A 487 -52.82 -2.82 37.70
CA PHE A 487 -53.59 -1.77 38.41
C PHE A 487 -54.63 -1.17 37.45
N ASN A 488 -55.87 -1.67 37.55
CA ASN A 488 -57.12 -0.95 37.27
C ASN A 488 -58.28 -1.91 37.62
N PHE A 489 -58.74 -1.81 38.87
CA PHE A 489 -60.08 -2.19 39.31
C PHE A 489 -60.63 -1.04 40.16
#